data_AF-X1NZA5-F1
#
_entry.id   AF-X1NZA5-F1
#
_cell.length_a   1.000
_cell.length_b   1.000
_cell.length_c   1.000
_cell.angle_alpha   90.00
_cell.angle_beta   90.00
_cell.angle_gamma   90.00
#
_symmetry.space_group_name_H-M   'P 1'
#
loop_
_entity.id
_entity.type
_entity.pdbx_description
1 polymer ?
#
loop_
_entity_poly.entity_id
_entity_poly.type
_entity_poly.pdbx_seq_one_letter_code
_entity_poly.pdbx_strand_id
1 'polypeptide(L)'
;TEADAGSDLLALKTYAVREGDHYIINGVKAFQSWAHRSQYLGQYGMSQHVLLLARTDQSAPPDKSLSLFIFGVTTPLPGMSIRPFITMDGRTTNEVFFDNVRIPAESLVGEENQAWDYVVESGAFYWERRPGGYIGLMGGLLGELIQYVKETKLDGQPLCRNALIRHKLAELAIRIEGLRLYTYRFAWAIDNGLDFTGPG
;
A
#
# COMPACT_ATOMS: atom_id res chain seq x y z
N THR A 1 -1.73 2.32 -8.22
CA THR A 1 -2.65 3.44 -8.47
C THR A 1 -2.20 4.21 -9.70
N GLU A 2 -3.04 5.11 -10.20
CA GLU A 2 -2.73 6.04 -11.30
C GLU A 2 -2.93 7.47 -10.81
N ALA A 3 -2.44 8.46 -11.55
CA ALA A 3 -2.58 9.87 -11.15
C ALA A 3 -4.05 10.27 -10.93
N ASP A 4 -4.94 9.80 -11.81
CA ASP A 4 -6.38 10.08 -11.76
C ASP A 4 -7.18 8.99 -11.01
N ALA A 5 -6.54 7.90 -10.57
CA ALA A 5 -7.20 6.73 -9.97
C ALA A 5 -6.44 6.24 -8.73
N GLY A 6 -6.71 6.94 -7.61
CA GLY A 6 -6.18 6.65 -6.27
C GLY A 6 -7.18 5.86 -5.43
N SER A 7 -8.10 6.56 -4.77
CA SER A 7 -9.14 5.95 -3.94
C SER A 7 -10.23 5.24 -4.75
N ASP A 8 -10.49 5.71 -5.98
CA ASP A 8 -11.34 5.02 -6.94
C ASP A 8 -10.47 4.17 -7.87
N LEU A 9 -10.28 2.89 -7.50
CA LEU A 9 -9.51 1.95 -8.30
C LEU A 9 -10.24 1.52 -9.58
N LEU A 10 -11.57 1.61 -9.62
CA LEU A 10 -12.37 1.22 -10.78
C LEU A 10 -12.17 2.20 -11.95
N ALA A 11 -11.76 3.43 -11.67
CA ALA A 11 -11.47 4.48 -12.67
C ALA A 11 -10.12 4.32 -13.39
N LEU A 12 -9.33 3.29 -13.10
CA LEU A 12 -8.01 3.10 -13.72
C LEU A 12 -8.10 2.98 -15.25
N LYS A 13 -7.09 3.49 -15.96
CA LYS A 13 -7.02 3.57 -17.42
C LYS A 13 -5.97 2.66 -18.04
N THR A 14 -5.00 2.17 -17.25
CA THR A 14 -4.03 1.17 -17.75
C THR A 14 -4.80 -0.06 -18.22
N TYR A 15 -4.48 -0.54 -19.42
CA TYR A 15 -5.18 -1.63 -20.06
C TYR A 15 -4.21 -2.72 -20.55
N ALA A 16 -4.75 -3.92 -20.73
CA ALA A 16 -4.05 -5.06 -21.28
C ALA A 16 -4.92 -5.69 -22.37
N VAL A 17 -4.36 -5.89 -23.56
CA VAL A 17 -5.05 -6.54 -24.68
C VAL A 17 -4.46 -7.92 -24.90
N ARG A 18 -5.30 -8.95 -24.99
CA ARG A 18 -4.85 -10.31 -25.26
C ARG A 18 -4.53 -10.49 -26.75
N GLU A 19 -3.33 -11.00 -27.04
CA GLU A 19 -2.88 -11.34 -28.38
C GLU A 19 -2.38 -12.79 -28.40
N GLY A 20 -3.29 -13.75 -28.55
CA GLY A 20 -2.93 -15.17 -28.54
C GLY A 20 -2.39 -15.67 -27.20
N ASP A 21 -1.08 -15.89 -27.12
CA ASP A 21 -0.36 -16.45 -25.96
C ASP A 21 0.22 -15.38 -25.01
N HIS A 22 -0.07 -14.10 -25.25
CA HIS A 22 0.44 -12.99 -24.46
C HIS A 22 -0.59 -11.88 -24.30
N TYR A 23 -0.28 -10.94 -23.39
CA TYR A 23 -0.96 -9.65 -23.28
C TYR A 23 -0.01 -8.52 -23.63
N ILE A 24 -0.56 -7.46 -24.22
CA ILE A 24 0.11 -6.19 -24.48
C ILE A 24 -0.45 -5.14 -23.52
N ILE A 25 0.41 -4.61 -22.65
CA ILE A 25 0.05 -3.65 -21.60
C ILE A 25 0.43 -2.24 -22.03
N ASN A 26 -0.49 -1.30 -21.80
CA ASN A 26 -0.29 0.12 -22.02
C ASN A 26 -0.88 0.95 -20.87
N GLY A 27 -0.14 1.97 -20.42
CA GLY A 27 -0.61 2.92 -19.42
C GLY A 27 0.47 3.42 -18.48
N VAL A 28 0.05 4.15 -17.44
CA VAL A 28 0.95 4.75 -16.46
C VAL A 28 0.42 4.48 -15.06
N LYS A 29 1.25 3.85 -14.22
CA LYS A 29 1.02 3.76 -12.78
C LYS A 29 1.82 4.85 -12.07
N ALA A 30 1.26 5.38 -10.98
CA ALA A 30 1.88 6.40 -10.15
C ALA A 30 1.96 5.93 -8.69
N PHE A 31 2.78 6.60 -7.89
CA PHE A 31 2.99 6.32 -6.47
C PHE A 31 3.39 4.86 -6.17
N GLN A 32 4.08 4.20 -7.10
CA GLN A 32 4.52 2.82 -6.93
C GLN A 32 5.73 2.78 -6.00
N SER A 33 5.54 2.28 -4.78
CA SER A 33 6.62 2.17 -3.80
C SER A 33 7.65 1.13 -4.27
N TRP A 34 8.93 1.44 -4.12
CA TRP A 34 10.06 0.53 -4.41
C TRP A 34 10.23 0.02 -5.85
N ALA A 35 9.47 0.49 -6.83
CA ALA A 35 9.58 0.03 -8.23
C ALA A 35 11.00 0.20 -8.81
N HIS A 36 11.72 1.30 -8.53
CA HIS A 36 13.12 1.47 -8.96
C HIS A 36 14.08 0.40 -8.42
N ARG A 37 13.68 -0.35 -7.37
CA ARG A 37 14.52 -1.38 -6.73
C ARG A 37 14.22 -2.79 -7.25
N SER A 38 13.04 -3.02 -7.82
CA SER A 38 12.60 -4.38 -8.20
C SER A 38 13.49 -4.99 -9.28
N GLN A 39 14.05 -4.18 -10.19
CA GLN A 39 14.92 -4.65 -11.27
C GLN A 39 16.33 -5.05 -10.82
N TYR A 40 16.81 -4.58 -9.67
CA TYR A 40 18.23 -4.66 -9.31
C TYR A 40 18.52 -5.35 -7.97
N LEU A 41 17.53 -5.46 -7.08
CA LEU A 41 17.77 -5.91 -5.70
C LEU A 41 17.18 -7.29 -5.39
N GLY A 42 16.88 -8.13 -6.38
CA GLY A 42 16.40 -9.49 -6.11
C GLY A 42 17.38 -10.33 -5.28
N GLN A 43 18.69 -10.07 -5.38
CA GLN A 43 19.71 -10.72 -4.54
C GLN A 43 19.63 -10.34 -3.05
N TYR A 44 18.94 -9.25 -2.71
CA TYR A 44 18.74 -8.76 -1.34
C TYR A 44 17.34 -9.09 -0.79
N GLY A 45 16.63 -10.05 -1.41
CA GLY A 45 15.31 -10.49 -0.96
C GLY A 45 14.18 -9.52 -1.30
N MET A 46 14.40 -8.55 -2.20
CA MET A 46 13.34 -7.67 -2.70
C MET A 46 12.55 -8.37 -3.82
N SER A 47 11.24 -8.11 -3.89
CA SER A 47 10.38 -8.71 -4.92
C SER A 47 10.85 -8.34 -6.33
N GLN A 48 11.00 -9.37 -7.16
CA GLN A 48 11.28 -9.31 -8.59
C GLN A 48 10.00 -9.47 -9.44
N HIS A 49 8.82 -9.33 -8.82
CA HIS A 49 7.53 -9.48 -9.49
C HIS A 49 6.70 -8.19 -9.37
N VAL A 50 5.93 -7.92 -10.42
CA VAL A 50 4.93 -6.85 -10.44
C VAL A 50 3.56 -7.50 -10.32
N LEU A 51 2.75 -7.01 -9.37
CA LEU A 51 1.32 -7.26 -9.32
C LEU A 51 0.61 -6.07 -9.99
N LEU A 52 -0.02 -6.32 -11.13
CA LEU A 52 -0.63 -5.28 -11.96
C LEU A 52 -2.14 -5.49 -12.07
N LEU A 53 -2.90 -4.45 -11.71
CA LEU A 53 -4.30 -4.34 -12.03
C LEU A 53 -4.46 -3.50 -13.31
N ALA A 54 -5.08 -4.07 -14.34
CA ALA A 54 -5.28 -3.43 -15.63
C ALA A 54 -6.66 -3.77 -16.20
N ARG A 55 -7.20 -2.89 -17.03
CA ARG A 55 -8.47 -3.08 -17.73
C ARG A 55 -8.28 -4.00 -18.95
N THR A 56 -9.06 -5.06 -19.03
CA THR A 56 -9.04 -6.04 -20.13
C THR A 56 -10.28 -5.95 -21.02
N ASP A 57 -11.39 -5.41 -20.51
CA ASP A 57 -12.59 -5.15 -21.30
C ASP A 57 -13.02 -3.67 -21.16
N GLN A 58 -12.97 -2.90 -22.24
CA GLN A 58 -13.36 -1.48 -22.22
C GLN A 58 -14.88 -1.26 -22.33
N SER A 59 -15.62 -2.30 -22.73
CA SER A 59 -17.07 -2.27 -22.93
C SER A 59 -17.85 -2.75 -21.71
N ALA A 60 -17.22 -3.56 -20.85
CA ALA A 60 -17.82 -4.06 -19.63
C ALA A 60 -17.97 -2.97 -18.55
N PRO A 61 -18.91 -3.16 -17.60
CA PRO A 61 -18.98 -2.37 -16.38
C PRO A 61 -17.63 -2.32 -15.64
N PRO A 62 -17.30 -1.21 -14.94
CA PRO A 62 -15.98 -1.03 -14.32
C PRO A 62 -15.54 -2.17 -13.39
N ASP A 63 -16.45 -2.71 -12.58
CA ASP A 63 -16.22 -3.84 -11.68
C ASP A 63 -15.99 -5.17 -12.40
N LYS A 64 -16.42 -5.29 -13.67
CA LYS A 64 -16.29 -6.50 -14.49
C LYS A 64 -15.34 -6.34 -15.68
N SER A 65 -14.43 -5.38 -15.57
CA SER A 65 -13.55 -4.98 -16.67
C SER A 65 -12.07 -5.15 -16.37
N LEU A 66 -11.73 -5.55 -15.14
CA LEU A 66 -10.38 -5.54 -14.61
C LEU A 66 -9.83 -6.96 -14.48
N SER A 67 -8.57 -7.12 -14.84
CA SER A 67 -7.78 -8.33 -14.65
C SER A 67 -6.55 -8.05 -13.81
N LEU A 68 -6.13 -9.07 -13.07
CA LEU A 68 -4.98 -9.04 -12.20
C LEU A 68 -3.85 -9.87 -12.84
N PHE A 69 -2.66 -9.31 -12.90
CA PHE A 69 -1.50 -9.96 -13.49
C PHE A 69 -0.35 -10.02 -12.50
N ILE A 70 0.40 -11.12 -12.52
CA ILE A 70 1.68 -11.25 -11.84
C ILE A 70 2.76 -11.69 -12.83
N PHE A 71 3.83 -10.90 -12.94
CA PHE A 71 4.92 -11.21 -13.86
C PHE A 71 6.27 -10.76 -13.31
N GLY A 72 7.33 -11.47 -13.72
CA GLY A 72 8.69 -11.18 -13.34
C GLY A 72 9.27 -9.96 -14.07
N VAL A 73 10.12 -9.21 -13.38
CA VAL A 73 10.91 -8.09 -13.91
C VAL A 73 12.41 -8.27 -13.65
N THR A 74 12.83 -9.53 -13.51
CA THR A 74 14.24 -9.94 -13.35
C THR A 74 15.11 -9.51 -14.53
N THR A 75 14.52 -9.44 -15.72
CA THR A 75 15.10 -8.81 -16.90
C THR A 75 14.30 -7.54 -17.24
N PRO A 76 14.95 -6.49 -17.77
CA PRO A 76 14.24 -5.33 -18.28
C PRO A 76 13.20 -5.75 -19.33
N LEU A 77 11.94 -5.43 -19.08
CA LEU A 77 10.87 -5.64 -20.05
C LEU A 77 10.91 -4.50 -21.09
N PRO A 78 11.06 -4.81 -22.39
CA PRO A 78 10.96 -3.79 -23.44
C PRO A 78 9.65 -3.01 -23.32
N GLY A 79 9.71 -1.69 -23.45
CA GLY A 79 8.55 -0.80 -23.31
C GLY A 79 8.19 -0.42 -21.87
N MET A 80 8.81 -1.04 -20.86
CA MET A 80 8.60 -0.68 -19.45
C MET A 80 9.67 0.30 -19.00
N SER A 81 9.28 1.44 -18.45
CA SER A 81 10.22 2.40 -17.84
C SER A 81 9.75 2.88 -16.48
N ILE A 82 10.70 3.23 -15.62
CA ILE A 82 10.45 3.62 -14.23
C ILE A 82 11.07 5.01 -14.01
N ARG A 83 10.26 5.96 -13.54
CA ARG A 83 10.69 7.30 -13.17
C ARG A 83 10.54 7.51 -11.66
N PRO A 84 11.63 7.48 -10.89
CA PRO A 84 11.57 7.79 -9.46
C PRO A 84 11.33 9.29 -9.23
N PHE A 85 10.57 9.64 -8.20
CA PHE A 85 10.39 11.00 -7.71
C PHE A 85 10.29 11.04 -6.18
N ILE A 86 10.57 12.20 -5.59
CA ILE A 86 10.56 12.41 -4.15
C ILE A 86 9.22 13.04 -3.75
N THR A 87 8.55 12.43 -2.77
CA THR A 87 7.30 12.93 -2.18
C THR A 87 7.57 14.01 -1.14
N MET A 88 6.54 14.77 -0.74
CA MET A 88 6.67 15.86 0.24
C MET A 88 7.26 15.43 1.58
N ASP A 89 7.08 14.17 1.98
CA ASP A 89 7.63 13.58 3.20
C ASP A 89 9.06 13.03 3.02
N GLY A 90 9.70 13.31 1.88
CA GLY A 90 11.08 12.95 1.58
C GLY A 90 11.29 11.50 1.14
N ARG A 91 10.22 10.71 0.96
CA ARG A 91 10.31 9.33 0.48
C ARG A 91 10.44 9.27 -1.04
N THR A 92 11.08 8.22 -1.55
CA THR A 92 11.11 7.95 -2.99
C THR A 92 9.95 7.05 -3.37
N THR A 93 9.15 7.51 -4.33
CA THR A 93 8.14 6.70 -5.03
C THR A 93 8.37 6.77 -6.53
N ASN A 94 7.56 6.09 -7.34
CA ASN A 94 7.83 5.95 -8.76
C ASN A 94 6.58 6.07 -9.61
N GLU A 95 6.75 6.61 -10.81
CA GLU A 95 5.88 6.33 -11.94
C GLU A 95 6.43 5.14 -12.72
N VAL A 96 5.54 4.28 -13.20
CA VAL A 96 5.88 3.14 -14.05
C VAL A 96 5.07 3.28 -15.32
N PHE A 97 5.76 3.36 -16.45
CA PHE A 97 5.19 3.51 -17.78
C PHE A 97 5.24 2.16 -18.48
N PHE A 98 4.14 1.82 -19.14
CA PHE A 98 4.00 0.66 -19.99
C PHE A 98 3.66 1.16 -21.39
N ASP A 99 4.57 0.95 -22.34
CA ASP A 99 4.38 1.19 -23.76
C ASP A 99 4.55 -0.13 -24.51
N ASN A 100 3.42 -0.75 -24.86
CA ASN A 100 3.36 -2.04 -25.55
C ASN A 100 4.18 -3.15 -24.88
N VAL A 101 4.11 -3.22 -23.54
CA VAL A 101 4.84 -4.22 -22.76
C VAL A 101 4.18 -5.58 -22.93
N ARG A 102 4.94 -6.55 -23.44
CA ARG A 102 4.47 -7.93 -23.64
C ARG A 102 4.71 -8.79 -22.42
N ILE A 103 3.66 -9.45 -21.92
CA ILE A 103 3.74 -10.45 -20.85
C ILE A 103 3.05 -11.76 -21.27
N PRO A 104 3.51 -12.93 -20.80
CA PRO A 104 2.84 -14.21 -21.07
C PRO A 104 1.38 -14.22 -20.62
N ALA A 105 0.50 -14.95 -21.32
CA ALA A 105 -0.90 -15.08 -20.92
C ALA A 105 -1.07 -15.78 -19.57
N GLU A 106 -0.13 -16.65 -19.20
CA GLU A 106 -0.04 -17.31 -17.88
C GLU A 106 0.25 -16.34 -16.72
N SER A 107 0.62 -15.09 -17.02
CA SER A 107 0.73 -14.05 -15.99
C SER A 107 -0.63 -13.61 -15.43
N LEU A 108 -1.73 -13.97 -16.07
CA LEU A 108 -3.08 -13.71 -15.56
C LEU A 108 -3.31 -14.50 -14.26
N VAL A 109 -3.75 -13.79 -13.21
CA VAL A 109 -4.12 -14.38 -11.93
C VAL A 109 -5.61 -14.69 -11.97
N GLY A 110 -5.94 -15.99 -11.87
CA GLY A 110 -7.31 -16.47 -11.95
C GLY A 110 -7.91 -16.24 -13.34
N GLU A 111 -9.20 -15.88 -13.36
CA GLU A 111 -9.96 -15.61 -14.58
C GLU A 111 -9.90 -14.13 -15.01
N GLU A 112 -9.96 -13.92 -16.33
CA GLU A 112 -10.00 -12.59 -16.94
C GLU A 112 -11.28 -11.85 -16.51
N ASN A 113 -11.18 -10.55 -16.27
CA ASN A 113 -12.28 -9.67 -15.84
C ASN A 113 -12.84 -9.93 -14.43
N GLN A 114 -12.23 -10.82 -13.64
CA GLN A 114 -12.66 -11.15 -12.27
C GLN A 114 -11.81 -10.49 -11.16
N ALA A 115 -10.92 -9.57 -11.51
CA ALA A 115 -9.96 -9.03 -10.54
C ALA A 115 -10.60 -8.22 -9.41
N TRP A 116 -11.74 -7.57 -9.68
CA TRP A 116 -12.42 -6.80 -8.64
C TRP A 116 -12.90 -7.72 -7.51
N ASP A 117 -13.50 -8.85 -7.86
CA ASP A 117 -13.93 -9.86 -6.89
C ASP A 117 -12.73 -10.39 -6.09
N TYR A 118 -11.60 -10.69 -6.74
CA TYR A 118 -10.39 -11.10 -6.04
C TYR A 118 -9.85 -10.03 -5.09
N VAL A 119 -9.85 -8.75 -5.50
CA VAL A 119 -9.35 -7.64 -4.66
C VAL A 119 -10.25 -7.40 -3.45
N VAL A 120 -11.57 -7.51 -3.64
CA VAL A 120 -12.57 -7.38 -2.56
C VAL A 120 -12.50 -8.58 -1.62
N GLU A 121 -12.51 -9.81 -2.16
CA GLU A 121 -12.50 -11.06 -1.39
C GLU A 121 -11.17 -11.28 -0.64
N SER A 122 -10.04 -11.06 -1.30
CA SER A 122 -8.71 -11.14 -0.64
C SER A 122 -8.55 -10.11 0.46
N GLY A 123 -9.44 -9.12 0.52
CA GLY A 123 -9.37 -8.10 1.52
C GLY A 123 -8.10 -7.26 1.40
N ALA A 124 -7.62 -7.05 0.17
CA ALA A 124 -6.44 -6.22 -0.09
C ALA A 124 -6.61 -4.83 0.56
N PHE A 125 -7.84 -4.31 0.58
CA PHE A 125 -8.21 -3.10 1.30
C PHE A 125 -8.09 -3.20 2.82
N TYR A 126 -8.23 -4.39 3.42
CA TYR A 126 -8.01 -4.60 4.86
C TYR A 126 -6.53 -4.52 5.22
N TRP A 127 -5.62 -4.95 4.33
CA TRP A 127 -4.18 -4.78 4.55
C TRP A 127 -3.79 -3.31 4.62
N GLU A 128 -4.28 -2.50 3.68
CA GLU A 128 -4.05 -1.04 3.70
C GLU A 128 -4.71 -0.36 4.90
N ARG A 129 -5.83 -0.90 5.39
CA ARG A 129 -6.57 -0.38 6.55
C ARG A 129 -6.12 -0.96 7.89
N ARG A 130 -5.08 -1.81 7.94
CA ARG A 130 -4.58 -2.35 9.20
C ARG A 130 -4.09 -1.20 10.10
N PRO A 131 -4.70 -0.97 11.28
CA PRO A 131 -4.30 0.09 12.19
C PRO A 131 -2.93 -0.14 12.86
N GLY A 132 -2.34 -1.33 12.69
CA GLY A 132 -1.14 -1.76 13.40
C GLY A 132 0.19 -1.19 12.90
N GLY A 133 0.26 -0.65 11.68
CA GLY A 133 1.53 -0.30 11.03
C GLY A 133 2.39 0.74 11.78
N TYR A 134 1.77 1.57 12.63
CA TYR A 134 2.46 2.68 13.29
C TYR A 134 2.47 2.61 14.82
N ILE A 135 1.86 1.59 15.43
CA ILE A 135 1.72 1.53 16.90
C ILE A 135 3.08 1.38 17.60
N GLY A 136 3.98 0.58 17.03
CA GLY A 136 5.35 0.45 17.53
C GLY A 136 6.11 1.79 17.47
N LEU A 137 6.00 2.49 16.33
CA LEU A 137 6.61 3.81 16.15
C LEU A 137 6.07 4.84 17.14
N MET A 138 4.75 4.90 17.31
CA MET A 138 4.09 5.80 18.26
C MET A 138 4.52 5.52 19.71
N GLY A 139 4.66 4.24 20.08
CA GLY A 139 5.17 3.85 21.39
C GLY A 139 6.61 4.31 21.62
N GLY A 140 7.48 4.15 20.62
CA GLY A 140 8.85 4.65 20.65
C GLY A 140 8.92 6.16 20.82
N LEU A 141 8.19 6.91 19.98
CA LEU A 141 8.11 8.38 20.05
C LEU A 141 7.56 8.88 21.38
N LEU A 142 6.56 8.20 21.96
CA LEU A 142 6.08 8.54 23.30
C LEU A 142 7.18 8.32 24.36
N GLY A 143 7.95 7.23 24.24
CA GLY A 143 9.11 6.99 25.10
C GLY A 143 10.15 8.11 25.02
N GLU A 144 10.49 8.55 23.80
CA GLU A 144 11.39 9.68 23.56
C GLU A 144 10.85 10.99 24.14
N LEU A 145 9.56 11.29 23.96
CA LEU A 145 8.90 12.45 24.55
C LEU A 145 8.94 12.42 26.07
N ILE A 146 8.70 11.25 26.69
CA ILE A 146 8.79 11.07 28.14
C ILE A 146 10.22 11.35 28.63
N GLN A 147 11.23 10.89 27.90
CA GLN A 147 12.62 11.16 28.25
C GLN A 147 12.94 12.66 28.13
N TYR A 148 12.54 13.28 27.02
CA TYR A 148 12.72 14.70 26.77
C TYR A 148 12.14 15.58 27.89
N VAL A 149 10.92 15.29 28.37
CA VAL A 149 10.30 16.10 29.44
C VAL A 149 10.92 15.87 30.82
N LYS A 150 11.63 14.75 31.03
CA LYS A 150 12.36 14.48 32.28
C LYS A 150 13.68 15.27 32.34
N GLU A 151 14.34 15.44 31.20
CA GLU A 151 15.65 16.07 31.09
C GLU A 151 15.57 17.59 30.87
N THR A 152 14.58 18.04 30.10
CA THR A 152 14.41 19.45 29.75
C THR A 152 13.80 20.23 30.91
N LYS A 153 14.41 21.38 31.23
CA LYS A 153 13.96 22.27 32.30
C LYS A 153 13.37 23.56 31.74
N LEU A 154 12.31 24.04 32.37
CA LEU A 154 11.76 25.39 32.23
C LEU A 154 11.73 26.01 33.63
N ASP A 155 12.27 27.22 33.77
CA ASP A 155 12.39 27.91 35.06
C ASP A 155 13.08 27.06 36.15
N GLY A 156 14.10 26.30 35.75
CA GLY A 156 14.88 25.42 36.63
C GLY A 156 14.20 24.11 37.03
N GLN A 157 12.93 23.90 36.67
CA GLN A 157 12.18 22.68 36.96
C GLN A 157 12.01 21.80 35.72
N PRO A 158 12.12 20.46 35.86
CA PRO A 158 11.83 19.55 34.75
C PRO A 158 10.40 19.74 34.21
N LEU A 159 10.23 19.68 32.89
CA LEU A 159 8.92 19.79 32.23
C LEU A 159 7.92 18.73 32.73
N CYS A 160 8.40 17.56 33.15
CA CYS A 160 7.58 16.50 33.73
C CYS A 160 6.84 16.90 35.02
N ARG A 161 7.23 18.01 35.69
CA ARG A 161 6.51 18.54 36.85
C ARG A 161 5.28 19.37 36.46
N ASN A 162 5.21 19.89 35.23
CA ASN A 162 4.09 20.67 34.75
C ASN A 162 2.86 19.76 34.54
N ALA A 163 1.75 20.06 35.25
CA ALA A 163 0.54 19.24 35.22
C ALA A 163 -0.10 19.16 33.82
N LEU A 164 -0.07 20.24 33.02
CA LEU A 164 -0.61 20.25 31.67
C LEU A 164 0.19 19.33 30.73
N ILE A 165 1.52 19.33 30.86
CA ILE A 165 2.40 18.45 30.08
C ILE A 165 2.13 16.98 30.43
N ARG A 166 2.06 16.65 31.73
CA ARG A 166 1.73 15.28 32.15
C ARG A 166 0.38 14.83 31.64
N HIS A 167 -0.62 15.71 31.67
CA HIS A 167 -1.97 15.38 31.19
C HIS A 167 -1.96 15.05 29.70
N LYS A 168 -1.30 15.87 28.87
CA LYS A 168 -1.15 15.60 27.42
C LYS A 168 -0.42 14.28 27.14
N LEU A 169 0.64 13.98 27.90
CA LEU A 169 1.36 12.71 27.76
C LEU A 169 0.47 11.52 28.15
N ALA A 170 -0.34 11.65 29.20
CA ALA A 170 -1.28 10.62 29.62
C ALA A 170 -2.37 10.38 28.56
N GLU A 171 -2.93 11.44 27.96
CA GLU A 171 -3.88 11.31 26.85
C GLU A 171 -3.28 10.59 25.63
N LEU A 172 -2.04 10.92 25.26
CA LEU A 172 -1.32 10.24 24.18
C LEU A 172 -1.12 8.75 24.51
N ALA A 173 -0.70 8.44 25.73
CA ALA A 173 -0.53 7.06 26.19
C ALA A 173 -1.84 6.27 26.11
N ILE A 174 -2.95 6.84 26.60
CA ILE A 174 -4.28 6.22 26.55
C ILE A 174 -4.71 5.96 25.10
N ARG A 175 -4.51 6.93 24.19
CA ARG A 175 -4.86 6.77 22.77
C ARG A 175 -4.03 5.67 22.10
N ILE A 176 -2.73 5.60 22.39
CA ILE A 176 -1.84 4.56 21.85
C ILE A 176 -2.27 3.17 22.33
N GLU A 177 -2.56 3.01 23.62
CA GLU A 177 -3.05 1.73 24.14
C GLU A 177 -4.42 1.36 23.59
N GLY A 178 -5.32 2.34 23.42
CA GLY A 178 -6.61 2.14 22.77
C GLY A 178 -6.46 1.63 21.32
N LEU A 179 -5.55 2.22 20.55
CA LEU A 179 -5.23 1.79 19.18
C LEU A 179 -4.62 0.38 19.15
N ARG A 180 -3.77 0.06 20.14
CA ARG A 180 -3.17 -1.28 20.28
C ARG A 180 -4.23 -2.34 20.53
N LEU A 181 -5.13 -2.10 21.48
CA LEU A 181 -6.25 -2.99 21.75
C LEU A 181 -7.17 -3.15 20.54
N TYR A 182 -7.47 -2.06 19.84
CA TYR A 182 -8.27 -2.10 18.61
C TYR A 182 -7.60 -2.96 17.53
N THR A 183 -6.28 -2.84 17.37
CA THR A 183 -5.50 -3.63 16.41
C THR A 183 -5.51 -5.12 16.76
N TYR A 184 -5.31 -5.47 18.03
CA TYR A 184 -5.39 -6.88 18.46
C TYR A 184 -6.80 -7.45 18.30
N ARG A 185 -7.84 -6.65 18.58
CA ARG A 185 -9.23 -7.07 18.36
C ARG A 185 -9.51 -7.28 16.87
N PHE A 186 -9.02 -6.39 16.01
CA PHE A 186 -9.16 -6.52 14.56
C PHE A 186 -8.44 -7.77 14.03
N ALA A 187 -7.21 -8.02 14.48
CA ALA A 187 -6.47 -9.24 14.13
C ALA A 187 -7.20 -10.50 14.59
N TRP A 188 -7.62 -10.54 15.87
CA TRP A 188 -8.39 -11.65 16.42
C TRP A 188 -9.69 -11.90 15.64
N ALA A 189 -10.38 -10.85 15.23
CA ALA A 189 -11.60 -10.97 14.45
C ALA A 189 -11.36 -11.61 13.07
N ILE A 190 -10.32 -11.18 12.36
CA ILE A 190 -9.93 -11.78 11.07
C ILE A 190 -9.59 -13.27 11.27
N ASP A 191 -8.79 -13.59 12.29
CA ASP A 191 -8.39 -14.98 12.58
C ASP A 191 -9.60 -15.88 12.91
N ASN A 192 -10.72 -15.30 13.36
CA ASN A 192 -11.97 -15.98 13.67
C ASN A 192 -13.04 -15.84 12.57
N GLY A 193 -12.69 -15.29 11.40
CA GLY A 193 -13.61 -15.14 10.26
C GLY A 193 -14.79 -14.20 10.53
N LEU A 194 -14.65 -13.24 11.47
CA LEU A 194 -15.68 -12.26 11.75
C LEU A 194 -15.64 -11.15 10.69
N ASP A 195 -16.79 -10.88 10.08
CA ASP A 195 -16.96 -9.80 9.13
C ASP A 195 -16.92 -8.44 9.83
N PHE A 196 -16.03 -7.56 9.35
CA PHE A 196 -15.83 -6.19 9.85
C PHE A 196 -16.17 -5.13 8.79
N THR A 197 -16.77 -5.54 7.68
CA THR A 197 -17.38 -4.59 6.75
C THR A 197 -18.56 -3.93 7.46
N GLY A 198 -18.43 -2.63 7.74
CA GLY A 198 -19.63 -1.83 7.97
C GLY A 198 -20.55 -1.94 6.75
N PRO A 199 -21.86 -1.64 6.88
CA PRO A 199 -22.77 -1.71 5.74
C PRO A 199 -22.19 -0.87 4.59
N GLY A 200 -21.94 -1.54 3.46
CA GLY A 200 -21.48 -0.93 2.21
C GLY A 200 -22.52 -0.04 1.58
#